data_AF-A0A257GB35-F1
#
_entry.id   AF-A0A257GB35-F1
#
_cell.length_a   1.000
_cell.length_b   1.000
_cell.length_c   1.000
_cell.angle_alpha   90.00
_cell.angle_beta   90.00
_cell.angle_gamma   90.00
#
_symmetry.space_group_name_H-M   'P 1'
#
loop_
_entity.id
_entity.type
_entity.pdbx_description
1 polymer ?
#
loop_
_entity_poly.entity_id
_entity_poly.type
_entity_poly.pdbx_seq_one_letter_code
_entity_poly.pdbx_strand_id
1 'polypeptide(L)' 'MALSYEFLIERAEQAATEAATAMLDNVRDRALRSEKAWRAMADQIREVAEGRERTRVERLEAAAISV' A
#
# COMPACT_ATOMS: atom_id res chain seq x y z
N MET A 1 -5.61 -11.94 -10.92
CA MET A 1 -6.07 -10.56 -10.65
C MET A 1 -5.02 -9.92 -9.76
N ALA A 2 -4.27 -8.93 -10.25
CA ALA A 2 -3.29 -8.23 -9.43
C ALA A 2 -4.02 -7.25 -8.51
N LEU A 3 -3.68 -7.22 -7.22
CA LEU A 3 -4.21 -6.24 -6.29
C LEU A 3 -3.63 -4.87 -6.66
N SER A 4 -4.47 -3.85 -6.83
CA SER A 4 -4.03 -2.48 -7.09
C SER A 4 -3.86 -1.70 -5.78
N TYR A 5 -3.07 -0.63 -5.81
CA TYR A 5 -2.94 0.27 -4.65
C TYR A 5 -4.31 0.82 -4.22
N GLU A 6 -5.11 1.30 -5.17
CA GLU A 6 -6.44 1.85 -4.93
C GLU A 6 -7.36 0.84 -4.23
N PHE A 7 -7.38 -0.40 -4.71
CA PHE A 7 -8.16 -1.47 -4.08
C PHE A 7 -7.72 -1.74 -2.64
N LEU A 8 -6.41 -1.77 -2.39
CA LEU A 8 -5.89 -2.03 -1.04
C LEU A 8 -6.22 -0.88 -0.07
N ILE A 9 -6.15 0.37 -0.54
CA ILE A 9 -6.55 1.53 0.25
C ILE A 9 -8.04 1.52 0.55
N GLU A 10 -8.90 1.24 -0.43
CA GLU A 10 -10.35 1.14 -0.21
C GLU A 10 -10.68 0.08 0.87
N ARG A 11 -10.00 -1.06 0.85
CA ARG A 11 -10.16 -2.10 1.87
C ARG A 11 -9.62 -1.69 3.24
N ALA A 12 -8.54 -0.93 3.28
CA ALA A 12 -8.03 -0.35 4.52
C ALA A 12 -9.03 0.63 5.14
N GLU A 13 -9.61 1.52 4.33
CA GLU A 13 -10.61 2.51 4.78
C GLU A 13 -11.91 1.85 5.25
N GLN A 14 -12.36 0.79 4.56
CA GLN A 14 -13.50 0.00 4.99
C GLN A 14 -13.25 -0.62 6.37
N ALA A 15 -12.08 -1.21 6.59
CA ALA A 15 -11.71 -1.80 7.87
C ALA A 15 -11.55 -0.73 8.98
N ALA A 16 -11.04 0.45 8.66
CA ALA A 16 -10.96 1.57 9.59
C ALA A 16 -12.36 2.04 10.02
N THR A 17 -13.31 2.10 9.08
CA THR A 17 -14.70 2.46 9.36
C THR A 17 -15.40 1.41 10.23
N GLU A 18 -15.14 0.12 9.98
CA GLU A 18 -15.62 -0.98 10.81
C GLU A 18 -15.06 -0.87 12.24
N ALA A 19 -13.76 -0.58 12.39
CA ALA A 19 -13.14 -0.38 13.70
C ALA A 19 -13.75 0.81 14.44
N ALA A 20 -14.02 1.92 13.75
CA ALA A 20 -14.58 3.13 14.34
C ALA A 20 -16.04 2.95 14.81
N THR A 21 -16.79 2.06 14.18
CA THR A 21 -18.21 1.79 14.50
C THR A 21 -18.42 0.55 15.37
N ALA A 22 -17.36 -0.23 15.63
CA ALA A 22 -17.43 -1.44 16.42
C ALA A 22 -17.78 -1.14 17.90
N MET A 23 -18.84 -1.77 18.39
CA MET A 23 -19.26 -1.68 19.80
C MET A 23 -18.51 -2.65 20.72
N LEU A 24 -17.88 -3.68 20.15
CA LEU A 24 -17.13 -4.69 20.89
C LEU A 24 -15.63 -4.55 20.60
N ASP A 25 -14.82 -4.56 21.65
CA ASP A 25 -13.37 -4.40 21.54
C ASP A 25 -12.72 -5.47 20.65
N ASN A 26 -13.19 -6.72 20.75
CA ASN A 26 -12.66 -7.82 19.93
C ASN A 26 -12.92 -7.63 18.42
N VAL A 27 -14.04 -6.99 18.06
CA VAL A 27 -14.37 -6.64 16.67
C VAL A 27 -13.49 -5.47 16.23
N ARG A 28 -13.37 -4.43 17.05
CA ARG A 28 -12.49 -3.29 16.78
C ARG A 28 -11.05 -3.74 16.53
N ASP A 29 -10.50 -4.58 17.40
CA ASP A 29 -9.12 -5.06 17.29
C ASP A 29 -8.91 -5.91 16.03
N ARG A 30 -9.90 -6.73 15.65
CA ARG A 30 -9.84 -7.49 14.40
C ARG A 30 -9.87 -6.56 13.18
N ALA A 31 -10.73 -5.55 13.19
CA ALA A 31 -10.84 -4.57 12.11
C ALA A 31 -9.54 -3.77 11.96
N LEU A 32 -8.95 -3.30 13.07
CA LEU A 32 -7.64 -2.61 13.07
C LEU A 32 -6.50 -3.48 12.54
N ARG A 33 -6.47 -4.78 12.88
CA ARG A 33 -5.49 -5.72 12.29
C ARG A 33 -5.67 -5.87 10.79
N SER A 34 -6.92 -5.87 10.32
CA SER A 34 -7.23 -5.97 8.90
C SER A 34 -6.81 -4.70 8.16
N GLU A 35 -7.14 -3.52 8.70
CA GLU A 35 -6.66 -2.23 8.20
C GLU A 35 -5.13 -2.22 8.05
N LYS A 36 -4.41 -2.60 9.12
CA LYS A 36 -2.94 -2.62 9.11
C LYS A 36 -2.39 -3.54 8.01
N ALA A 37 -3.00 -4.70 7.81
CA ALA A 37 -2.58 -5.62 6.76
C ALA A 37 -2.81 -5.04 5.35
N TRP A 38 -3.96 -4.39 5.13
CA TRP A 38 -4.27 -3.74 3.85
C TRP A 38 -3.32 -2.58 3.55
N ARG A 39 -3.03 -1.73 4.54
CA ARG A 39 -2.06 -0.63 4.39
C ARG A 39 -0.66 -1.14 4.09
N ALA A 40 -0.20 -2.17 4.80
CA ALA A 40 1.12 -2.76 4.55
C ALA A 40 1.26 -3.31 3.12
N MET A 41 0.22 -3.95 2.58
CA MET A 41 0.22 -4.38 1.18
C MET A 41 0.22 -3.20 0.20
N ALA A 42 -0.52 -2.13 0.50
CA ALA A 42 -0.55 -0.93 -0.33
C ALA A 42 0.83 -0.25 -0.37
N ASP A 43 1.49 -0.16 0.79
CA ASP A 43 2.84 0.38 0.91
C ASP A 43 3.85 -0.43 0.09
N GLN A 44 3.80 -1.77 0.14
CA GLN A 44 4.65 -2.63 -0.69
C GLN A 44 4.48 -2.37 -2.20
N ILE A 45 3.24 -2.18 -2.66
CA ILE A 45 2.99 -1.86 -4.08
C ILE A 45 3.61 -0.51 -4.44
N ARG A 46 3.45 0.50 -3.57
CA ARG A 46 4.02 1.83 -3.77
C ARG A 46 5.56 1.77 -3.81
N GLU A 47 6.19 1.09 -2.85
CA GLU A 47 7.64 0.92 -2.79
C GLU A 47 8.20 0.25 -4.05
N VAL A 48 7.52 -0.78 -4.56
CA VAL A 48 7.91 -1.43 -5.81
C VAL A 48 7.79 -0.49 -7.00
N ALA A 49 6.73 0.31 -7.08
CA ALA A 49 6.54 1.30 -8.13
C ALA A 49 7.63 2.40 -8.09
N GLU A 50 7.91 2.93 -6.91
CA GLU A 50 8.95 3.94 -6.68
C GLU A 50 10.35 3.40 -6.98
N GLY A 51 10.65 2.16 -6.58
CA GLY A 51 11.92 1.51 -6.86
C GLY A 51 12.17 1.32 -8.36
N ARG A 52 11.12 0.95 -9.11
CA ARG A 52 11.19 0.84 -10.58
C ARG A 52 11.48 2.18 -11.24
N GLU A 53 10.82 3.24 -10.79
CA GLU A 53 11.03 4.57 -11.33
C GLU A 53 12.44 5.09 -11.05
N ARG A 54 12.94 4.89 -9.83
CA ARG A 54 14.32 5.24 -9.46
C ARG A 54 15.35 4.53 -10.35
N THR A 55 15.19 3.23 -10.53
CA THR A 55 16.05 2.42 -11.41
C THR A 55 15.97 2.88 -12.88
N ARG A 56 14.82 3.41 -13.31
CA ARG A 56 14.64 3.95 -14.67
C ARG A 56 15.41 5.26 -14.83
N VAL A 57 15.31 6.16 -13.86
CA VAL A 57 16.05 7.44 -13.85
C VAL A 57 17.55 7.20 -13.82
N GLU A 58 18.04 6.37 -12.91
CA GLU A 58 19.47 6.03 -12.79
C GLU A 58 20.04 5.45 -14.10
N ARG A 59 19.27 4.60 -14.80
CA ARG A 59 19.69 4.05 -16.09
C ARG A 59 19.75 5.11 -17.20
N LEU A 60 18.80 6.05 -17.21
CA LEU A 60 18.82 7.15 -18.19
C LEU A 60 19.98 8.11 -17.94
N GLU A 61 20.27 8.41 -16.67
CA GLU A 61 21.43 9.22 -16.28
C GLU A 61 22.74 8.54 -16.64
N ALA A 62 22.89 7.25 -16.35
CA ALA A 62 24.07 6.47 -16.73
C ALA A 62 24.26 6.41 -18.25
N ALA A 63 23.18 6.25 -19.01
CA ALA A 63 23.23 6.27 -20.47
C ALA A 63 23.64 7.65 -21.02
N ALA A 64 23.14 8.74 -20.42
CA ALA A 64 23.45 10.10 -20.82
C ALA A 64 24.92 10.51 -20.54
N ILE A 65 25.54 9.93 -19.51
CA ILE A 65 26.97 10.16 -19.18
C ILE A 65 27.90 9.33 -20.07
N SER A 66 27.39 8.23 -20.65
CA SER A 66 28.17 7.32 -21.52
C SER A 66 28.25 7.72 -23.00
N VAL A 67 27.68 8.87 -23.37
CA VAL A 67 27.68 9.46 -24.74
C VAL A 67 28.51 10.74 -24.75
#